data_AF-A0A7S4IV30-F1
#
_entry.id   AF-A0A7S4IV30-F1
#
_cell.length_a   1.000
_cell.length_b   1.000
_cell.length_c   1.000
_cell.angle_alpha   90.00
_cell.angle_beta   90.00
_cell.angle_gamma   90.00
#
_symmetry.space_group_name_H-M   'P 1'
#
loop_
_entity.id
_entity.type
_entity.pdbx_description
1 polymer ?
#
loop_
_entity_poly.entity_id
_entity_poly.type
_entity_poly.pdbx_seq_one_letter_code
_entity_poly.pdbx_strand_id
1 'polypeptide(L)'
;DNNISSEEAYQLSLQILPRGGAKPVTPVTQRNKITTNEGPKEKEKEKEKAKEDFGPMEEIEGYLFNEPDSPDNLQITEKANTHDPPVVNAGTLHKLVERVTYRDYPDPRFLDVFLLTYRAFTNGTDLMNLLIMRFNMPTPKNQDAMDQFRAQVQ
;
A
#
# COMPACT_ATOMS: atom_id res chain seq x y z
N ASP A 1 42.22 -19.24 -16.31
CA ASP A 1 42.31 -17.77 -16.41
C ASP A 1 41.40 -17.25 -17.52
N ASN A 2 40.10 -17.09 -17.22
CA ASN A 2 39.13 -16.59 -18.19
C ASN A 2 38.86 -15.11 -17.92
N ASN A 3 39.75 -14.24 -18.39
CA ASN A 3 39.52 -12.80 -18.36
C ASN A 3 38.82 -12.39 -19.65
N ILE A 4 37.48 -12.40 -19.64
CA ILE A 4 36.66 -11.94 -20.77
C ILE A 4 36.93 -10.44 -20.99
N SER A 5 37.20 -10.06 -22.24
CA SER A 5 37.39 -8.65 -22.61
C SER A 5 36.11 -7.85 -22.38
N SER A 6 36.22 -6.57 -22.00
CA SER A 6 35.05 -5.70 -21.80
C SER A 6 34.17 -5.63 -23.05
N GLU A 7 34.78 -5.72 -24.24
CA GLU A 7 34.08 -5.74 -25.52
C GLU A 7 33.30 -7.05 -25.71
N GLU A 8 33.90 -8.19 -25.33
CA GLU A 8 33.26 -9.50 -25.43
C GLU A 8 32.09 -9.63 -24.43
N ALA A 9 32.24 -9.10 -23.22
CA ALA A 9 31.16 -9.04 -22.24
C ALA A 9 29.97 -8.22 -22.78
N TYR A 10 30.25 -7.09 -23.44
CA TYR A 10 29.23 -6.24 -24.03
C TYR A 10 28.49 -6.96 -25.17
N GLN A 11 29.22 -7.60 -26.09
CA GLN A 11 28.62 -8.35 -27.19
C GLN A 11 27.79 -9.56 -26.72
N LEU A 12 28.21 -10.21 -25.64
CA LEU A 12 27.43 -11.28 -25.01
C LEU A 12 26.15 -10.74 -24.36
N SER A 13 26.19 -9.56 -23.74
CA SER A 13 25.02 -8.95 -23.12
C SER A 13 23.92 -8.58 -24.13
N LEU A 14 24.29 -8.18 -25.35
CA LEU A 14 23.35 -7.87 -26.43
C LEU A 14 22.56 -9.09 -26.93
N GLN A 15 23.08 -10.29 -26.69
CA GLN A 15 22.44 -11.55 -27.10
C GLN A 15 21.50 -12.11 -26.02
N ILE A 16 21.51 -11.53 -24.81
CA ILE A 16 20.61 -11.94 -23.74
C ILE A 16 19.23 -11.35 -24.03
N LEU A 17 18.32 -12.20 -24.52
CA LEU A 17 16.93 -11.84 -24.67
C LEU A 17 16.28 -11.68 -23.29
N PRO A 18 15.48 -10.62 -23.05
CA PRO A 18 14.76 -10.47 -21.80
C PRO A 18 13.76 -11.62 -21.67
N ARG A 19 13.78 -12.34 -20.54
CA ARG A 19 12.68 -13.24 -20.19
C ARG A 19 11.41 -12.41 -20.14
N GLY A 20 10.48 -12.65 -21.06
CA GLY A 20 9.19 -11.94 -21.12
C GLY A 20 9.03 -10.89 -22.22
N GLY A 21 9.86 -10.85 -23.26
CA GLY A 21 9.44 -10.26 -24.55
C GLY A 21 9.28 -8.73 -24.63
N ALA A 22 9.97 -7.94 -23.79
CA ALA A 22 9.99 -6.48 -23.94
C ALA A 22 11.19 -6.02 -24.81
N LYS A 23 10.94 -5.12 -25.78
CA LYS A 23 11.99 -4.54 -26.65
C LYS A 23 12.74 -3.40 -25.96
N PRO A 24 14.04 -3.18 -26.27
CA PRO A 24 14.88 -2.20 -25.59
C PRO A 24 14.59 -0.76 -26.06
N VAL A 25 14.62 0.19 -25.12
CA VAL A 25 14.51 1.63 -25.38
C VAL A 25 15.89 2.28 -25.16
N THR A 26 16.36 3.04 -26.15
CA THR A 26 17.64 3.77 -26.13
C THR A 26 17.54 5.10 -25.34
N PRO A 27 18.64 5.59 -24.73
CA PRO A 27 18.63 6.86 -23.99
C PRO A 27 19.21 8.02 -24.82
N VAL A 28 18.50 9.16 -24.90
CA VAL A 28 19.11 10.46 -25.22
C VAL A 28 18.47 11.60 -24.42
N THR A 29 19.31 12.19 -23.57
CA THR A 29 19.46 13.58 -23.13
C THR A 29 18.53 14.65 -23.70
N GLN A 30 17.89 15.46 -22.83
CA GLN A 30 17.98 16.93 -22.90
C GLN A 30 17.49 17.64 -21.63
N ARG A 31 18.14 18.78 -21.35
CA ARG A 31 18.18 19.58 -20.12
C ARG A 31 17.38 20.88 -20.32
N ASN A 32 16.60 21.28 -19.31
CA ASN A 32 16.11 22.62 -18.93
C ASN A 32 15.16 23.42 -19.87
N LYS A 33 14.04 23.94 -19.30
CA LYS A 33 13.86 25.36 -18.93
C LYS A 33 12.49 25.64 -18.27
N ILE A 34 12.50 26.60 -17.35
CA ILE A 34 11.40 27.13 -16.53
C ILE A 34 10.50 28.06 -17.36
N THR A 35 9.19 27.98 -17.17
CA THR A 35 8.29 29.15 -17.25
C THR A 35 7.12 28.99 -16.28
N THR A 36 6.95 30.01 -15.44
CA THR A 36 5.80 30.35 -14.61
C THR A 36 4.48 30.25 -15.35
N ASN A 37 3.40 29.86 -14.66
CA ASN A 37 2.13 30.59 -14.63
C ASN A 37 1.25 30.08 -13.48
N GLU A 38 0.69 31.03 -12.74
CA GLU A 38 -0.18 30.83 -11.59
C GLU A 38 -1.63 30.53 -12.01
N GLY A 39 -2.23 29.59 -11.28
CA GLY A 39 -3.68 29.48 -11.03
C GLY A 39 -4.45 28.45 -11.87
N PRO A 40 -5.61 27.95 -11.40
CA PRO A 40 -6.17 27.93 -10.04
C PRO A 40 -6.14 26.52 -9.41
N LYS A 41 -6.24 26.48 -8.08
CA LYS A 41 -6.40 25.26 -7.27
C LYS A 41 -7.63 24.46 -7.70
N GLU A 42 -7.43 23.37 -8.43
CA GLU A 42 -8.48 22.39 -8.69
C GLU A 42 -8.42 21.31 -7.60
N LYS A 43 -9.45 21.34 -6.77
CA LYS A 43 -9.81 20.31 -5.80
C LYS A 43 -10.16 19.03 -6.56
N GLU A 44 -9.19 18.15 -6.75
CA GLU A 44 -9.46 16.85 -7.36
C GLU A 44 -9.78 15.81 -6.30
N LYS A 45 -11.09 15.76 -6.01
CA LYS A 45 -11.91 14.60 -5.66
C LYS A 45 -11.15 13.44 -5.00
N GLU A 46 -11.18 13.43 -3.67
CA GLU A 46 -11.42 12.18 -2.96
C GLU A 46 -12.53 11.44 -3.72
N LYS A 47 -12.21 10.28 -4.29
CA LYS A 47 -13.26 9.33 -4.63
C LYS A 47 -13.92 9.00 -3.30
N GLU A 48 -15.03 9.67 -3.04
CA GLU A 48 -16.02 9.33 -2.04
C GLU A 48 -16.41 7.88 -2.34
N LYS A 49 -15.66 6.94 -1.77
CA LYS A 49 -16.02 5.53 -1.76
C LYS A 49 -17.40 5.51 -1.14
N ALA A 50 -18.36 4.88 -1.82
CA ALA A 50 -19.64 4.55 -1.21
C ALA A 50 -19.29 3.92 0.15
N LYS A 51 -19.55 4.65 1.24
CA LYS A 51 -19.40 4.09 2.57
C LYS A 51 -20.26 2.84 2.53
N GLU A 52 -19.64 1.67 2.66
CA GLU A 52 -20.38 0.43 2.77
C GLU A 52 -21.22 0.59 4.05
N ASP A 53 -22.46 1.03 3.87
CA ASP A 53 -23.36 1.38 4.97
C ASP A 53 -23.98 0.09 5.45
N PHE A 54 -23.20 -0.66 6.23
CA PHE A 54 -23.68 -1.83 6.95
C PHE A 54 -24.50 -1.44 8.19
N GLY A 55 -25.00 -0.20 8.26
CA GLY A 55 -25.76 0.30 9.39
C GLY A 55 -24.94 0.45 10.67
N PRO A 56 -25.59 0.46 11.86
CA PRO A 56 -24.88 0.63 13.11
C PRO A 56 -24.03 -0.61 13.42
N MET A 57 -22.70 -0.42 13.48
CA MET A 57 -21.75 -1.45 13.88
C MET A 57 -21.76 -1.67 15.40
N GLU A 58 -21.39 -2.87 15.84
CA GLU A 58 -21.11 -3.16 17.24
C GLU A 58 -20.02 -2.23 17.77
N GLU A 59 -20.20 -1.75 19.01
CA GLU A 59 -19.21 -0.88 19.64
C GLU A 59 -18.35 -1.72 20.57
N ILE A 60 -17.13 -2.01 20.13
CA ILE A 60 -16.15 -2.74 20.93
C ILE A 60 -15.30 -1.72 21.68
N GLU A 61 -15.39 -1.73 23.01
CA GLU A 61 -14.59 -0.85 23.87
C GLU A 61 -13.09 -1.10 23.63
N GLY A 62 -12.34 -0.03 23.38
CA GLY A 62 -10.89 -0.10 23.14
C GLY A 62 -10.48 -0.62 21.76
N TYR A 63 -11.40 -0.70 20.78
CA TYR A 63 -11.05 -1.09 19.42
C TYR A 63 -10.21 -0.03 18.71
N LEU A 64 -8.90 -0.29 18.59
CA LEU A 64 -7.89 0.68 18.14
C LEU A 64 -8.03 1.11 16.68
N PHE A 65 -8.70 0.31 15.85
CA PHE A 65 -8.76 0.55 14.41
C PHE A 65 -9.92 1.46 13.96
N ASN A 66 -10.71 1.99 14.89
CA ASN A 66 -11.74 3.00 14.59
C ASN A 66 -11.17 4.40 14.41
N GLU A 67 -9.92 4.63 14.83
CA GLU A 67 -9.26 5.93 14.68
C GLU A 67 -9.10 6.27 13.19
N PRO A 68 -9.51 7.47 12.73
CA PRO A 68 -9.32 7.86 11.34
C PRO A 68 -7.83 8.11 11.03
N ASP A 69 -7.46 8.00 9.76
CA ASP A 69 -6.11 8.34 9.31
C ASP A 69 -5.83 9.84 9.47
N SER A 70 -4.65 10.17 9.98
CA SER A 70 -4.15 11.53 10.13
C SER A 70 -2.63 11.57 9.87
N PRO A 71 -2.06 12.73 9.51
CA PRO A 71 -0.61 12.85 9.30
C PRO A 71 0.25 12.45 10.52
N ASP A 72 -0.34 12.48 11.71
CA ASP A 72 0.32 12.12 12.97
C ASP A 72 0.35 10.62 13.21
N ASN A 73 -0.67 9.87 12.73
CA ASN A 73 -0.77 8.43 12.94
C ASN A 73 -0.37 7.59 11.72
N LEU A 74 -0.42 8.16 10.51
CA LEU A 74 -0.11 7.46 9.27
C LEU A 74 0.36 8.41 8.16
N GLN A 75 1.57 8.19 7.67
CA GLN A 75 2.19 8.97 6.59
C GLN A 75 2.35 8.10 5.36
N ILE A 76 1.70 8.50 4.28
CA ILE A 76 1.67 7.78 3.00
C ILE A 76 2.14 8.72 1.89
N THR A 77 2.99 8.22 1.01
CA THR A 77 3.33 8.89 -0.25
C THR A 77 2.52 8.26 -1.37
N GLU A 78 1.76 9.10 -2.08
CA GLU A 78 1.14 8.73 -3.34
C GLU A 78 2.19 8.67 -4.44
N LYS A 79 2.16 7.60 -5.24
CA LYS A 79 3.00 7.50 -6.43
C LYS A 79 2.35 8.23 -7.59
N ALA A 80 3.18 8.81 -8.46
CA ALA A 80 2.73 9.53 -9.65
C ALA A 80 1.90 8.67 -10.62
N ASN A 81 2.03 7.35 -10.54
CA ASN A 81 1.22 6.42 -11.33
C ASN A 81 -0.03 6.02 -10.54
N THR A 82 -1.21 6.28 -11.12
CA THR A 82 -2.54 5.98 -10.55
C THR A 82 -2.84 4.49 -10.34
N HIS A 83 -1.98 3.59 -10.81
CA HIS A 83 -2.15 2.14 -10.69
C HIS A 83 -1.34 1.49 -9.57
N ASP A 84 -0.38 2.21 -8.96
CA ASP A 84 0.42 1.64 -7.88
C ASP A 84 -0.26 1.86 -6.52
N PRO A 85 -0.20 0.87 -5.59
CA PRO A 85 -0.69 1.07 -4.24
C PRO A 85 0.11 2.19 -3.54
N PRO A 86 -0.53 2.96 -2.65
CA PRO A 86 0.15 4.02 -1.90
C PRO A 86 1.29 3.45 -1.05
N VAL A 87 2.40 4.19 -0.93
CA VAL A 87 3.56 3.75 -0.15
C VAL A 87 3.44 4.24 1.28
N VAL A 88 3.44 3.32 2.24
CA VAL A 88 3.51 3.64 3.66
C VAL A 88 4.94 4.05 4.02
N ASN A 89 5.13 5.28 4.51
CA ASN A 89 6.43 5.77 4.96
C ASN A 89 6.63 5.53 6.46
N ALA A 90 5.60 5.85 7.25
CA ALA A 90 5.61 5.76 8.70
C ALA A 90 4.18 5.67 9.24
N GLY A 91 4.02 5.18 10.46
CA GLY A 91 2.75 5.18 11.16
C GLY A 91 2.85 4.55 12.54
N THR A 92 1.80 4.70 13.33
CA THR A 92 1.65 3.96 14.59
C THR A 92 1.49 2.47 14.33
N LEU A 93 1.82 1.64 15.33
CA LEU A 93 1.82 0.19 15.16
C LEU A 93 0.46 -0.35 14.65
N HIS A 94 -0.67 0.12 15.20
CA HIS A 94 -2.00 -0.31 14.74
C HIS A 94 -2.30 0.16 13.32
N LYS A 95 -1.85 1.36 12.91
CA LYS A 95 -2.00 1.83 11.53
C LYS A 95 -1.16 1.06 10.54
N LEU A 96 0.03 0.61 10.93
CA LEU A 96 0.83 -0.30 10.11
C LEU A 96 0.13 -1.66 9.95
N VAL A 97 -0.42 -2.23 11.03
CA VAL A 97 -1.20 -3.48 11.00
C VAL A 97 -2.45 -3.36 10.12
N GLU A 98 -3.16 -2.24 10.21
CA GLU A 98 -4.28 -1.91 9.33
C GLU A 98 -3.85 -1.91 7.85
N ARG A 99 -2.71 -1.30 7.52
CA ARG A 99 -2.20 -1.26 6.15
C ARG A 99 -1.70 -2.62 5.64
N VAL A 100 -1.14 -3.45 6.51
CA VAL A 100 -0.75 -4.83 6.19
C VAL A 100 -1.97 -5.69 5.81
N THR A 101 -3.12 -5.42 6.43
CA THR A 101 -4.37 -6.20 6.27
C THR A 101 -5.42 -5.46 5.43
N TYR A 102 -5.02 -4.44 4.68
CA TYR A 102 -5.94 -3.59 3.93
C TYR A 102 -6.41 -4.26 2.63
N ARG A 103 -7.73 -4.45 2.51
CA ARG A 103 -8.36 -5.22 1.40
C ARG A 103 -8.29 -4.50 0.05
N ASP A 104 -8.50 -3.19 0.02
CA ASP A 104 -8.70 -2.48 -1.26
C ASP A 104 -7.39 -2.22 -2.00
N TYR A 105 -6.29 -2.14 -1.27
CA TYR A 105 -4.94 -1.92 -1.81
C TYR A 105 -3.95 -2.89 -1.14
N PRO A 106 -3.98 -4.19 -1.50
CA PRO A 106 -3.02 -5.14 -0.97
C PRO A 106 -1.61 -4.79 -1.49
N ASP A 107 -0.64 -4.67 -0.58
CA ASP A 107 0.77 -4.52 -0.92
C ASP A 107 1.58 -5.68 -0.32
N PRO A 108 1.79 -6.76 -1.09
CA PRO A 108 2.58 -7.91 -0.64
C PRO A 108 4.02 -7.53 -0.26
N ARG A 109 4.60 -6.52 -0.92
CA ARG A 109 5.97 -6.07 -0.60
C ARG A 109 6.01 -5.41 0.76
N PHE A 110 5.00 -4.61 1.08
CA PHE A 110 4.89 -4.00 2.41
C PHE A 110 4.73 -5.07 3.49
N LEU A 111 3.89 -6.09 3.27
CA LEU A 111 3.74 -7.23 4.17
C LEU A 111 5.08 -7.93 4.42
N ASP A 112 5.84 -8.23 3.37
CA ASP A 112 7.15 -8.89 3.48
C ASP A 112 8.15 -8.04 4.29
N VAL A 113 8.27 -6.76 3.97
CA VAL A 113 9.17 -5.83 4.67
C VAL A 113 8.76 -5.66 6.12
N PHE A 114 7.46 -5.50 6.39
CA PHE A 114 6.92 -5.38 7.74
C PHE A 114 7.24 -6.63 8.57
N LEU A 115 6.93 -7.84 8.07
CA LEU A 115 7.19 -9.08 8.81
C LEU A 115 8.69 -9.39 8.96
N LEU A 116 9.53 -8.94 8.03
CA LEU A 116 10.98 -9.09 8.15
C LEU A 116 11.56 -8.16 9.23
N THR A 117 10.97 -6.98 9.45
CA THR A 117 11.58 -5.90 10.24
C THR A 117 10.81 -5.49 11.50
N TYR A 118 9.63 -6.06 11.77
CA TYR A 118 8.75 -5.63 12.87
C TYR A 118 9.41 -5.64 14.25
N ARG A 119 10.40 -6.53 14.45
CA ARG A 119 11.15 -6.65 15.72
C ARG A 119 11.92 -5.39 16.10
N ALA A 120 12.10 -4.45 15.18
CA ALA A 120 12.71 -3.15 15.46
C ALA A 120 11.80 -2.24 16.32
N PHE A 121 10.48 -2.45 16.30
CA PHE A 121 9.51 -1.54 16.94
C PHE A 121 8.39 -2.23 17.73
N THR A 122 8.28 -3.57 17.66
CA THR A 122 7.33 -4.34 18.47
C THR A 122 7.82 -5.77 18.70
N ASN A 123 7.16 -6.52 19.59
CA ASN A 123 7.42 -7.94 19.79
C ASN A 123 6.34 -8.81 19.10
N GLY A 124 6.59 -10.11 18.99
CA GLY A 124 5.68 -11.02 18.29
C GLY A 124 4.33 -11.18 18.97
N THR A 125 4.28 -11.08 20.29
CA THR A 125 3.04 -11.21 21.08
C THR A 125 2.13 -10.01 20.86
N ASP A 126 2.67 -8.79 20.95
CA ASP A 126 1.91 -7.55 20.74
C ASP A 126 1.41 -7.45 19.29
N LEU A 127 2.26 -7.81 18.32
CA LEU A 127 1.83 -7.89 16.92
C LEU A 127 0.69 -8.90 16.73
N MET A 128 0.81 -10.10 17.30
CA MET A 128 -0.23 -11.12 17.19
C MET A 128 -1.55 -10.66 17.83
N ASN A 129 -1.49 -10.01 18.99
CA ASN A 129 -2.67 -9.48 19.66
C ASN A 129 -3.39 -8.43 18.79
N LEU A 130 -2.65 -7.55 18.12
CA LEU A 130 -3.22 -6.57 17.19
C LEU A 130 -3.84 -7.23 15.95
N LEU A 131 -3.20 -8.27 15.40
CA LEU A 131 -3.75 -9.03 14.28
C LEU A 131 -5.04 -9.76 14.67
N ILE A 132 -5.08 -10.36 15.87
CA ILE A 132 -6.29 -11.00 16.41
C ILE A 132 -7.40 -9.97 16.59
N MET A 133 -7.10 -8.80 17.16
CA MET A 133 -8.06 -7.71 17.31
C MET A 133 -8.60 -7.25 15.94
N ARG A 134 -7.73 -7.08 14.95
CA ARG A 134 -8.13 -6.68 13.59
C ARG A 134 -8.97 -7.76 12.90
N PHE A 135 -8.66 -9.03 13.12
CA PHE A 135 -9.44 -10.15 12.58
C PHE A 135 -10.84 -10.19 13.20
N ASN A 136 -10.94 -9.93 14.50
CA ASN A 136 -12.21 -9.80 15.23
C ASN A 136 -12.80 -8.39 15.09
N MET A 137 -12.92 -7.90 13.85
CA MET A 137 -13.51 -6.59 13.59
C MET A 137 -14.98 -6.53 14.04
N PRO A 138 -15.48 -5.35 14.47
CA PRO A 138 -16.87 -5.20 14.86
C PRO A 138 -17.82 -5.60 13.72
N THR A 139 -18.89 -6.30 14.07
CA THR A 139 -19.91 -6.71 13.12
C THR A 139 -21.14 -5.80 13.17
N PRO A 140 -21.96 -5.71 12.11
CA PRO A 140 -23.24 -5.00 12.16
C PRO A 140 -24.15 -5.44 13.31
N LYS A 141 -24.79 -4.49 14.01
CA LYS A 141 -25.67 -4.79 15.17
C LYS A 141 -26.96 -5.50 14.78
N ASN A 142 -27.49 -5.21 13.60
CA ASN A 142 -28.83 -5.66 13.17
C ASN A 142 -28.73 -6.90 12.30
N GLN A 143 -29.68 -7.84 12.44
CA GLN A 143 -29.68 -9.07 11.65
C GLN A 143 -29.78 -8.81 10.14
N ASP A 144 -30.62 -7.86 9.72
CA ASP A 144 -30.76 -7.49 8.31
C ASP A 144 -29.43 -6.97 7.72
N ALA A 145 -28.69 -6.20 8.51
CA ALA A 145 -27.38 -5.69 8.11
C ALA A 145 -26.31 -6.79 8.12
N MET A 146 -26.40 -7.74 9.06
CA MET A 146 -25.53 -8.92 9.09
C MET A 146 -25.73 -9.81 7.87
N ASP A 147 -26.96 -9.99 7.42
CA ASP A 147 -27.27 -10.79 6.23
C ASP A 147 -26.73 -10.11 4.95
N GLN A 148 -26.83 -8.78 4.87
CA GLN A 148 -26.20 -7.99 3.80
C GLN A 148 -24.67 -8.09 3.83
N PHE A 149 -24.07 -7.95 5.02
CA PHE A 149 -22.62 -8.07 5.21
C PHE A 149 -22.10 -9.43 4.77
N ARG A 150 -22.77 -10.52 5.17
CA ARG A 150 -22.40 -11.89 4.75
C ARG A 150 -22.46 -12.08 3.24
N ALA A 151 -23.45 -11.51 2.57
CA ALA A 151 -23.61 -11.61 1.13
C ALA A 151 -22.54 -10.83 0.32
N GLN A 152 -21.89 -9.83 0.94
CA GLN A 152 -20.88 -8.99 0.28
C GLN A 152 -19.43 -9.37 0.64
N VAL A 153 -19.23 -10.06 1.76
CA VAL A 153 -17.90 -10.38 2.31
C VAL A 153 -17.45 -11.81 2.01
N GLN A 154 -18.37 -12.73 1.66
CA GLN A 154 -18.06 -14.07 1.12
C GLN A 154 -17.96 -14.04 -0.41
#